data_AF-A0AAE1PI16-F1
#
_entry.id   AF-A0AAE1PI16-F1
#
_cell.length_a   1.000
_cell.length_b   1.000
_cell.length_c   1.000
_cell.angle_alpha   90.00
_cell.angle_beta   90.00
_cell.angle_gamma   90.00
#
_symmetry.space_group_name_H-M   'P 1'
#
loop_
_entity.id
_entity.type
_entity.pdbx_description
1 polymer ?
#
loop_
_entity_poly.entity_id
_entity_poly.type
_entity_poly.pdbx_seq_one_letter_code
_entity_poly.pdbx_strand_id
1 'polypeptide(L)'
;MVSRMDQIYRSILLTKFFVRGWGKPENLRRIFAFRKVISNRDTCRHLVDSNHPVTITKEVDGGDHLVWEGEFVSPFVAHMPGLLPVESEVARFQMVLPKRWRSHHKPTCLHLAGTGDHGFWRRKMLMAKPLLDEGGIASIMLENPFYGCRKPKDQVRSSLHNVSDLFVMGGCLVLESLAIFHWCERMGFGPLGITGISMGGHMASLAATNWHKPIPLVPCLSWSTASGVFTQ
;
A
#
# COMPACT_ATOMS: atom_id res chain seq x y z
N MET A 1 -24.26 21.11 5.67
CA MET A 1 -23.80 22.40 5.11
C MET A 1 -22.30 22.28 4.85
N VAL A 2 -21.86 22.40 3.60
CA VAL A 2 -20.42 22.27 3.26
C VAL A 2 -19.67 23.45 3.86
N SER A 3 -18.54 23.19 4.52
CA SER A 3 -17.72 24.22 5.17
C SER A 3 -17.24 25.26 4.16
N ARG A 4 -17.27 26.56 4.51
CA ARG A 4 -16.68 27.62 3.67
C ARG A 4 -15.18 27.39 3.42
N MET A 5 -14.49 26.77 4.38
CA MET A 5 -13.08 26.39 4.21
C MET A 5 -12.93 25.29 3.15
N ASP A 6 -13.83 24.29 3.13
CA ASP A 6 -13.83 23.25 2.10
C ASP A 6 -14.10 23.83 0.71
N GLN A 7 -14.99 24.81 0.59
CA GLN A 7 -15.28 25.46 -0.69
C GLN A 7 -14.07 26.23 -1.24
N ILE A 8 -13.37 26.98 -0.38
CA ILE A 8 -12.15 27.70 -0.75
C ILE A 8 -11.00 26.73 -1.06
N TYR A 9 -10.85 25.65 -0.28
CA TYR A 9 -9.84 24.63 -0.53
C TYR A 9 -10.07 23.92 -1.88
N ARG A 10 -11.33 23.58 -2.19
CA ARG A 10 -11.71 22.96 -3.48
C ARG A 10 -11.52 23.89 -4.67
N SER A 11 -11.71 25.21 -4.52
CA SER A 11 -11.49 26.17 -5.62
C SER A 11 -10.01 26.39 -5.97
N ILE A 12 -9.10 26.08 -5.04
CA ILE A 12 -7.65 26.18 -5.21
C ILE A 12 -7.03 24.84 -5.69
N LEU A 13 -7.74 23.72 -5.52
CA LEU A 13 -7.32 22.39 -5.99
C LEU A 13 -7.39 22.29 -7.52
N LEU A 14 -6.29 22.65 -8.18
CA LEU A 14 -6.12 22.56 -9.65
C LEU A 14 -6.05 21.12 -10.20
N THR A 15 -6.05 20.10 -9.35
CA THR A 15 -5.93 18.69 -9.76
C THR A 15 -7.27 17.98 -9.75
N LYS A 16 -7.73 17.55 -10.93
CA LYS A 16 -8.95 16.78 -11.11
C LYS A 16 -8.64 15.28 -11.15
N PHE A 17 -9.36 14.50 -10.36
CA PHE A 17 -9.36 13.04 -10.45
C PHE A 17 -10.26 12.57 -11.59
N PHE A 18 -9.96 11.38 -12.12
CA PHE A 18 -10.80 10.63 -13.04
C PHE A 18 -11.15 11.37 -14.34
N VAL A 19 -10.21 12.20 -14.84
CA VAL A 19 -10.41 13.00 -16.06
C VAL A 19 -10.64 12.17 -17.34
N ARG A 20 -10.31 10.87 -17.30
CA ARG A 20 -10.57 9.90 -18.37
C ARG A 20 -11.82 9.03 -18.11
N GLY A 21 -12.59 9.37 -17.08
CA GLY A 21 -13.85 8.71 -16.74
C GLY A 21 -13.67 7.39 -15.97
N TRP A 22 -14.49 6.40 -16.28
CA TRP A 22 -14.52 5.13 -15.52
C TRP A 22 -13.41 4.14 -15.91
N GLY A 23 -12.86 4.28 -17.12
CA GLY A 23 -11.99 3.29 -17.76
C GLY A 23 -12.76 2.37 -18.71
N LYS A 24 -12.07 1.39 -19.30
CA LYS A 24 -12.65 0.49 -20.31
C LYS A 24 -13.72 -0.41 -19.68
N PRO A 25 -14.93 -0.54 -20.27
CA PRO A 25 -16.00 -1.40 -19.74
C PRO A 25 -15.58 -2.85 -19.52
N GLU A 26 -14.76 -3.39 -20.42
CA GLU A 26 -14.24 -4.77 -20.31
C GLU A 26 -13.34 -4.94 -19.07
N ASN A 27 -12.49 -3.95 -18.79
CA ASN A 27 -11.64 -3.97 -17.59
C ASN A 27 -12.50 -3.88 -16.32
N LEU A 28 -13.55 -3.05 -16.31
CA LEU A 28 -14.45 -2.94 -15.17
C LEU A 28 -15.18 -4.24 -14.88
N ARG A 29 -15.66 -4.96 -15.91
CA ARG A 29 -16.29 -6.29 -15.74
C ARG A 29 -15.32 -7.27 -15.09
N ARG A 30 -14.08 -7.33 -15.59
CA ARG A 30 -13.01 -8.16 -15.01
C ARG A 30 -12.74 -7.77 -13.55
N ILE A 31 -12.59 -6.47 -13.25
CA ILE A 31 -12.36 -5.96 -11.89
C ILE A 31 -13.50 -6.37 -10.96
N PHE A 32 -14.76 -6.21 -11.37
CA PHE A 32 -15.90 -6.55 -10.52
C PHE A 32 -16.06 -8.05 -10.29
N ALA A 33 -15.72 -8.88 -11.28
CA ALA A 33 -15.64 -10.33 -11.10
C ALA A 33 -14.55 -10.70 -10.09
N PHE A 34 -13.34 -10.17 -10.27
CA PHE A 34 -12.21 -10.43 -9.38
C PHE A 34 -12.44 -9.89 -7.96
N ARG A 35 -13.13 -8.74 -7.83
CA ARG A 35 -13.49 -8.15 -6.54
C ARG A 35 -14.22 -9.14 -5.63
N LYS A 36 -15.09 -9.99 -6.18
CA LYS A 36 -15.82 -11.01 -5.41
C LYS A 36 -14.89 -12.07 -4.82
N VAL A 37 -13.77 -12.35 -5.48
CA VAL A 37 -12.75 -13.31 -5.04
C VAL A 37 -11.82 -12.67 -4.00
N ILE A 38 -11.30 -11.47 -4.28
CA ILE A 38 -10.36 -10.79 -3.36
C ILE A 38 -11.04 -10.28 -2.09
N SER A 39 -12.35 -10.02 -2.10
CA SER A 39 -13.08 -9.57 -0.90
C SER A 39 -13.44 -10.70 0.07
N ASN A 40 -13.26 -11.96 -0.33
CA ASN A 40 -13.48 -13.11 0.52
C ASN A 40 -12.13 -13.63 1.02
N ARG A 41 -11.91 -13.59 2.33
CA ARG A 41 -10.67 -14.01 2.98
C ARG A 41 -10.27 -15.44 2.61
N ASP A 42 -11.23 -16.36 2.55
CA ASP A 42 -10.96 -17.78 2.34
C ASP A 42 -10.41 -18.05 0.93
N THR A 43 -10.81 -17.23 -0.05
CA THR A 43 -10.23 -17.26 -1.40
C THR A 43 -9.00 -16.38 -1.52
N CYS A 44 -9.02 -15.16 -0.94
CA CYS A 44 -7.95 -14.17 -1.10
C CYS A 44 -6.61 -14.65 -0.54
N ARG A 45 -6.62 -15.35 0.60
CA ARG A 45 -5.39 -15.86 1.24
C ARG A 45 -4.59 -16.84 0.36
N HIS A 46 -5.21 -17.39 -0.69
CA HIS A 46 -4.60 -18.32 -1.64
C HIS A 46 -4.20 -17.65 -2.96
N LEU A 47 -4.46 -16.34 -3.11
CA LEU A 47 -4.11 -15.60 -4.33
C LEU A 47 -2.64 -15.20 -4.39
N VAL A 48 -1.90 -15.33 -3.29
CA VAL A 48 -0.48 -15.02 -3.22
C VAL A 48 0.26 -16.26 -2.75
N ASP A 49 1.25 -16.68 -3.53
CA ASP A 49 2.10 -17.81 -3.18
C ASP A 49 2.93 -17.47 -1.93
N SER A 50 3.02 -18.41 -0.99
CA SER A 50 3.76 -18.22 0.25
C SER A 50 5.27 -18.11 0.05
N ASN A 51 5.79 -18.40 -1.15
CA ASN A 51 7.16 -18.24 -1.61
C ASN A 51 7.31 -17.13 -2.67
N HIS A 52 6.30 -16.26 -2.84
CA HIS A 52 6.36 -15.15 -3.79
C HIS A 52 7.70 -14.40 -3.69
N PRO A 53 8.46 -14.28 -4.78
CA PRO A 53 9.84 -13.81 -4.73
C PRO A 53 9.89 -12.32 -4.40
N VAL A 54 10.78 -11.96 -3.47
CA VAL A 54 11.06 -10.57 -3.08
C VAL A 54 12.57 -10.38 -3.05
N THR A 55 13.04 -9.34 -3.74
CA THR A 55 14.46 -9.03 -3.89
C THR A 55 14.79 -7.79 -3.10
N ILE A 56 15.82 -7.85 -2.25
CA ILE A 56 16.45 -6.66 -1.68
C ILE A 56 17.46 -6.14 -2.69
N THR A 57 17.22 -4.94 -3.20
CA THR A 57 18.02 -4.32 -4.26
C THR A 57 19.13 -3.44 -3.70
N LYS A 58 18.96 -2.96 -2.46
CA LYS A 58 19.92 -2.07 -1.82
C LYS A 58 19.86 -2.19 -0.31
N GLU A 59 21.03 -2.14 0.31
CA GLU A 59 21.18 -2.00 1.75
C GLU A 59 22.07 -0.80 2.05
N VAL A 60 21.63 0.08 2.95
CA VAL A 60 22.33 1.31 3.32
C VAL A 60 22.42 1.40 4.83
N ASP A 61 23.62 1.66 5.32
CA ASP A 61 23.83 2.04 6.73
C ASP A 61 23.40 3.51 6.91
N GLY A 62 22.33 3.72 7.67
CA GLY A 62 21.79 5.05 8.01
C GLY A 62 22.43 5.68 9.26
N GLY A 63 23.47 5.07 9.82
CA GLY A 63 24.14 5.50 11.05
C GLY A 63 23.56 4.84 12.30
N ASP A 64 22.34 5.22 12.68
CA ASP A 64 21.57 4.69 13.82
C ASP A 64 20.69 3.47 13.43
N HIS A 65 20.36 3.32 12.16
CA HIS A 65 19.51 2.26 11.62
C HIS A 65 20.05 1.73 10.29
N LEU A 66 19.50 0.61 9.81
CA LEU A 66 19.70 0.12 8.45
C LEU A 66 18.49 0.48 7.59
N VAL A 67 18.73 0.73 6.31
CA VAL A 67 17.70 0.99 5.33
C VAL A 67 17.85 0.00 4.19
N TRP A 68 16.83 -0.81 3.96
CA TRP A 68 16.78 -1.70 2.81
C TRP A 68 15.78 -1.18 1.79
N GLU A 69 16.10 -1.29 0.51
CA GLU A 69 15.16 -1.11 -0.58
C GLU A 69 14.90 -2.48 -1.20
N GLY A 70 13.63 -2.77 -1.46
CA GLY A 70 13.23 -4.05 -2.01
C GLY A 70 12.11 -3.91 -3.03
N GLU A 71 12.03 -4.90 -3.90
CA GLU A 71 11.04 -4.95 -4.95
C GLU A 71 10.58 -6.37 -5.26
N PHE A 72 9.40 -6.47 -5.85
CA PHE A 72 8.82 -7.71 -6.35
C PHE A 72 7.77 -7.42 -7.41
N VAL A 73 7.52 -8.37 -8.31
CA VAL A 73 6.40 -8.27 -9.26
C VAL A 73 5.09 -8.33 -8.47
N SER A 74 4.19 -7.37 -8.66
CA SER A 74 2.90 -7.34 -7.97
C SER A 74 2.10 -8.61 -8.31
N PRO A 75 1.61 -9.39 -7.32
CA PRO A 75 0.80 -10.58 -7.60
C PRO A 75 -0.45 -10.27 -8.42
N PHE A 76 -0.93 -9.03 -8.36
CA PHE A 76 -2.08 -8.55 -9.15
C PHE A 76 -1.85 -8.71 -10.67
N VAL A 77 -0.61 -8.61 -11.15
CA VAL A 77 -0.27 -8.74 -12.58
C VAL A 77 -0.66 -10.11 -13.13
N ALA A 78 -0.43 -11.18 -12.35
CA ALA A 78 -0.77 -12.55 -12.75
C ALA A 78 -2.28 -12.78 -12.84
N HIS A 79 -3.05 -12.19 -11.92
CA HIS A 79 -4.50 -12.36 -11.86
C HIS A 79 -5.24 -11.45 -12.85
N MET A 80 -4.70 -10.26 -13.11
CA MET A 80 -5.36 -9.20 -13.87
C MET A 80 -4.41 -8.60 -14.92
N PRO A 81 -3.93 -9.39 -15.90
CA PRO A 81 -2.97 -8.92 -16.89
C PRO A 81 -3.53 -7.76 -17.72
N GLY A 82 -2.68 -6.75 -17.94
CA GLY A 82 -2.97 -5.56 -18.75
C GLY A 82 -3.83 -4.49 -18.07
N LEU A 83 -4.13 -4.62 -16.77
CA LEU A 83 -4.89 -3.60 -16.02
C LEU A 83 -4.02 -2.59 -15.28
N LEU A 84 -2.78 -2.97 -14.96
CA LEU A 84 -1.83 -2.13 -14.26
C LEU A 84 -0.92 -1.45 -15.30
N PRO A 85 -0.58 -0.16 -15.17
CA PRO A 85 0.44 0.44 -16.02
C PRO A 85 1.80 -0.22 -15.72
N VAL A 86 2.66 -0.31 -16.74
CA VAL A 86 3.96 -0.99 -16.66
C VAL A 86 4.80 -0.46 -15.49
N GLU A 87 4.75 0.84 -15.22
CA GLU A 87 5.47 1.47 -14.11
C GLU A 87 5.04 0.93 -12.73
N SER A 88 3.81 0.44 -12.61
CA SER A 88 3.24 -0.10 -11.37
C SER A 88 3.35 -1.62 -11.25
N GLU A 89 3.75 -2.35 -12.29
CA GLU A 89 3.86 -3.83 -12.26
C GLU A 89 4.85 -4.35 -11.23
N VAL A 90 5.88 -3.56 -10.92
CA VAL A 90 6.85 -3.85 -9.85
C VAL A 90 6.45 -3.06 -8.61
N ALA A 91 6.11 -3.79 -7.55
CA ALA A 91 5.94 -3.25 -6.21
C ALA A 91 7.30 -2.89 -5.62
N ARG A 92 7.40 -1.72 -4.99
CA ARG A 92 8.64 -1.25 -4.37
C ARG A 92 8.38 -0.81 -2.94
N PHE A 93 9.28 -1.18 -2.06
CA PHE A 93 9.21 -0.79 -0.66
C PHE A 93 10.59 -0.38 -0.14
N GLN A 94 10.57 0.40 0.93
CA GLN A 94 11.74 0.66 1.73
C GLN A 94 11.48 0.13 3.14
N MET A 95 12.48 -0.51 3.75
CA MET A 95 12.42 -1.03 5.10
C MET A 95 13.44 -0.32 5.99
N VAL A 96 13.02 0.07 7.18
CA VAL A 96 13.86 0.65 8.22
C VAL A 96 14.01 -0.37 9.35
N LEU A 97 15.24 -0.71 9.69
CA LEU A 97 15.61 -1.81 10.57
C LEU A 97 16.55 -1.34 11.67
N PRO A 98 16.50 -1.94 12.88
CA PRO A 98 17.51 -1.66 13.88
C PRO A 98 18.81 -2.38 13.52
N LYS A 99 19.96 -1.80 13.88
CA LYS A 99 21.25 -2.53 13.79
C LYS A 99 21.33 -3.72 14.75
N ARG A 100 20.59 -3.65 15.86
CA ARG A 100 20.50 -4.70 16.88
C ARG A 100 19.06 -4.81 17.38
N TRP A 101 18.51 -6.01 17.33
CA TRP A 101 17.18 -6.29 17.86
C TRP A 101 17.20 -6.33 19.38
N ARG A 102 16.14 -5.82 20.02
CA ARG A 102 15.99 -5.81 21.48
C ARG A 102 15.71 -7.19 22.07
N SER A 103 15.30 -8.15 21.24
CA SER A 103 14.99 -9.52 21.63
C SER A 103 15.28 -10.48 20.48
N HIS A 104 14.99 -11.78 20.68
CA HIS A 104 15.02 -12.77 19.61
C HIS A 104 13.93 -12.55 18.55
N HIS A 105 12.86 -11.84 18.91
CA HIS A 105 11.84 -11.40 17.96
C HIS A 105 12.31 -10.19 17.15
N LYS A 106 11.83 -10.12 15.92
CA LYS A 106 12.10 -9.05 14.96
C LYS A 106 10.79 -8.34 14.59
N PRO A 107 10.13 -7.65 15.54
CA PRO A 107 8.81 -7.10 15.30
C PRO A 107 8.85 -6.10 14.14
N THR A 108 7.89 -6.22 13.23
CA THR A 108 7.90 -5.47 11.96
C THR A 108 6.50 -5.00 11.60
N CYS A 109 6.35 -3.72 11.27
CA CYS A 109 5.08 -3.10 10.89
C CYS A 109 5.08 -2.70 9.41
N LEU A 110 4.06 -3.10 8.65
CA LEU A 110 3.82 -2.64 7.29
C LEU A 110 3.02 -1.32 7.31
N HIS A 111 3.52 -0.29 6.64
CA HIS A 111 2.91 1.03 6.56
C HIS A 111 2.36 1.26 5.15
N LEU A 112 1.05 1.43 5.01
CA LEU A 112 0.41 1.78 3.74
C LEU A 112 0.24 3.30 3.59
N ALA A 113 0.54 3.82 2.40
CA ALA A 113 0.54 5.24 2.11
C ALA A 113 -0.89 5.80 1.99
N GLY A 114 -1.08 7.02 2.53
CA GLY A 114 -2.28 7.82 2.32
C GLY A 114 -2.29 8.53 0.96
N THR A 115 -3.38 9.23 0.64
CA THR A 115 -3.51 9.95 -0.64
C THR A 115 -2.39 10.97 -0.84
N GLY A 116 -1.70 10.90 -1.99
CA GLY A 116 -0.61 11.83 -2.32
C GLY A 116 0.71 11.62 -1.55
N ASP A 117 0.82 10.56 -0.74
CA ASP A 117 2.08 10.19 -0.08
C ASP A 117 3.03 9.48 -1.06
N HIS A 118 3.71 10.29 -1.87
CA HIS A 118 4.70 9.82 -2.82
C HIS A 118 6.05 9.52 -2.13
N GLY A 119 6.66 8.40 -2.48
CA GLY A 119 7.89 7.92 -1.88
C GLY A 119 7.72 7.44 -0.44
N PHE A 120 8.83 7.50 0.30
CA PHE A 120 8.93 6.91 1.64
C PHE A 120 9.24 7.92 2.74
N TRP A 121 9.74 9.11 2.38
CA TRP A 121 10.37 10.03 3.35
C TRP A 121 9.44 10.44 4.50
N ARG A 122 8.19 10.79 4.20
CA ARG A 122 7.22 11.22 5.24
C ARG A 122 6.95 10.10 6.24
N ARG A 123 6.58 8.91 5.76
CA ARG A 123 6.36 7.73 6.61
C ARG A 123 7.63 7.32 7.33
N LYS A 124 8.80 7.43 6.70
CA LYS A 124 10.09 7.13 7.32
C LYS A 124 10.36 8.05 8.51
N MET A 125 10.28 9.36 8.31
CA MET A 125 10.65 10.34 9.35
C MET A 125 9.60 10.45 10.46
N LEU A 126 8.32 10.43 10.11
CA LEU A 126 7.24 10.71 11.06
C LEU A 126 6.68 9.47 11.75
N MET A 127 6.94 8.27 11.22
CA MET A 127 6.39 7.03 11.78
C MET A 127 7.47 5.98 12.00
N ALA A 128 8.25 5.62 10.97
CA ALA A 128 9.21 4.51 11.07
C ALA A 128 10.34 4.78 12.07
N LYS A 129 10.95 5.97 12.03
CA LYS A 129 12.02 6.34 12.97
C LYS A 129 11.53 6.35 14.42
N PRO A 130 10.45 7.07 14.79
CA PRO A 130 9.91 7.00 16.15
C PRO A 130 9.56 5.59 16.60
N LEU A 131 8.92 4.80 15.71
CA LEU A 131 8.54 3.42 16.02
C LEU A 131 9.75 2.51 16.26
N LEU A 132 10.84 2.74 15.53
CA LEU A 132 12.11 2.07 15.72
C LEU A 132 12.79 2.50 17.04
N ASP A 133 12.86 3.80 17.28
CA ASP A 133 13.59 4.39 18.42
C ASP A 133 12.91 4.09 19.75
N GLU A 134 11.58 4.18 19.81
CA GLU A 134 10.80 3.95 21.03
C GLU A 134 10.46 2.46 21.20
N GLY A 135 10.04 1.80 20.13
CA GLY A 135 9.52 0.43 20.17
C GLY A 135 10.52 -0.67 19.78
N GLY A 136 11.63 -0.33 19.12
CA GLY A 136 12.51 -1.34 18.51
C GLY A 136 11.82 -2.13 17.40
N ILE A 137 10.79 -1.56 16.77
CA ILE A 137 9.98 -2.21 15.74
C ILE A 137 10.43 -1.68 14.37
N ALA A 138 10.76 -2.59 13.46
CA ALA A 138 11.09 -2.23 12.08
C ALA A 138 9.83 -1.80 11.31
N SER A 139 10.01 -0.98 10.29
CA SER A 139 8.91 -0.55 9.42
C SER A 139 9.19 -0.86 7.97
N ILE A 140 8.21 -1.42 7.27
CA ILE A 140 8.20 -1.56 5.82
C ILE A 140 7.24 -0.50 5.26
N MET A 141 7.72 0.41 4.43
CA MET A 141 6.89 1.38 3.72
C MET A 141 6.72 0.93 2.26
N LEU A 142 5.52 0.45 1.90
CA LEU A 142 5.18 0.10 0.52
C LEU A 142 4.78 1.35 -0.27
N GLU A 143 5.31 1.58 -1.47
CA GLU A 143 4.85 2.65 -2.34
C GLU A 143 3.59 2.21 -3.09
N ASN A 144 2.51 2.98 -3.02
CA ASN A 144 1.26 2.65 -3.70
C ASN A 144 1.46 2.57 -5.24
N PRO A 145 0.70 1.72 -5.95
CA PRO A 145 0.56 1.85 -7.39
C PRO A 145 0.15 3.27 -7.77
N PHE A 146 0.55 3.73 -8.96
CA PHE A 146 0.30 5.09 -9.45
C PHE A 146 1.00 6.23 -8.67
N TYR A 147 1.87 5.94 -7.70
CA TYR A 147 2.53 6.95 -6.85
C TYR A 147 4.05 6.92 -7.04
N GLY A 148 4.71 8.07 -6.84
CA GLY A 148 6.16 8.22 -6.92
C GLY A 148 6.75 7.56 -8.16
N CYS A 149 7.60 6.55 -7.99
CA CYS A 149 8.25 5.88 -9.13
C CYS A 149 7.34 4.87 -9.85
N ARG A 150 6.19 4.52 -9.26
CA ARG A 150 5.16 3.64 -9.84
C ARG A 150 4.08 4.41 -10.62
N LYS A 151 4.22 5.73 -10.74
CA LYS A 151 3.24 6.62 -11.37
C LYS A 151 3.39 6.65 -12.90
N PRO A 152 2.31 6.54 -13.69
CA PRO A 152 2.35 6.81 -15.13
C PRO A 152 2.94 8.19 -15.44
N LYS A 153 3.70 8.29 -16.55
CA LYS A 153 4.42 9.52 -16.92
C LYS A 153 3.51 10.73 -17.12
N ASP A 154 2.32 10.51 -17.66
CA ASP A 154 1.29 11.51 -17.95
C ASP A 154 0.32 11.75 -16.78
N GLN A 155 0.52 11.09 -15.63
CA GLN A 155 -0.26 11.35 -14.42
C GLN A 155 0.34 12.49 -13.59
N VAL A 156 -0.49 13.44 -13.16
CA VAL A 156 -0.08 14.56 -12.31
C VAL A 156 -0.40 14.27 -10.85
N ARG A 157 0.62 14.24 -10.00
CA ARG A 157 0.51 13.92 -8.56
C ARG A 157 -0.24 12.58 -8.36
N SER A 158 -1.13 12.50 -7.37
CA SER A 158 -1.97 11.33 -7.08
C SER A 158 -3.28 11.30 -7.86
N SER A 159 -3.46 12.18 -8.86
CA SER A 159 -4.72 12.32 -9.61
C SER A 159 -4.87 11.17 -10.60
N LEU A 160 -5.50 10.08 -10.16
CA LEU A 160 -5.77 8.92 -11.00
C LEU A 160 -6.58 9.30 -12.25
N HIS A 161 -6.28 8.69 -13.39
CA HIS A 161 -6.94 9.04 -14.65
C HIS A 161 -8.33 8.44 -14.77
N ASN A 162 -8.54 7.23 -14.25
CA ASN A 162 -9.80 6.51 -14.33
C ASN A 162 -10.29 6.07 -12.94
N VAL A 163 -11.59 5.92 -12.78
CA VAL A 163 -12.16 5.32 -11.56
C VAL A 163 -11.67 3.87 -11.38
N SER A 164 -11.51 3.13 -12.48
CA SER A 164 -10.92 1.77 -12.46
C SER A 164 -9.54 1.71 -11.81
N ASP A 165 -8.70 2.74 -11.95
CA ASP A 165 -7.37 2.80 -11.36
C ASP A 165 -7.43 2.74 -9.82
N LEU A 166 -8.51 3.25 -9.21
CA LEU A 166 -8.73 3.18 -7.76
C LEU A 166 -8.95 1.73 -7.30
N PHE A 167 -9.75 0.96 -8.04
CA PHE A 167 -9.98 -0.45 -7.72
C PHE A 167 -8.72 -1.30 -7.96
N VAL A 168 -7.98 -1.00 -9.04
CA VAL A 168 -6.71 -1.65 -9.36
C VAL A 168 -5.68 -1.39 -8.25
N MET A 169 -5.52 -0.13 -7.81
CA MET A 169 -4.65 0.23 -6.70
C MET A 169 -5.03 -0.54 -5.42
N GLY A 170 -6.31 -0.58 -5.08
CA GLY A 170 -6.79 -1.29 -3.90
C GLY A 170 -6.49 -2.79 -3.96
N GLY A 171 -6.75 -3.44 -5.09
CA GLY A 171 -6.45 -4.86 -5.29
C GLY A 171 -4.95 -5.17 -5.20
N CYS A 172 -4.10 -4.32 -5.79
CA CYS A 172 -2.65 -4.43 -5.67
C CYS A 172 -2.21 -4.34 -4.21
N LEU A 173 -2.64 -3.32 -3.47
CA LEU A 173 -2.20 -3.10 -2.09
C LEU A 173 -2.61 -4.23 -1.14
N VAL A 174 -3.77 -4.86 -1.35
CA VAL A 174 -4.14 -6.08 -0.62
C VAL A 174 -3.13 -7.19 -0.93
N LEU A 175 -2.98 -7.59 -2.20
CA LEU A 175 -2.12 -8.72 -2.57
C LEU A 175 -0.63 -8.48 -2.27
N GLU A 176 -0.14 -7.26 -2.49
CA GLU A 176 1.24 -6.86 -2.18
C GLU A 176 1.52 -6.90 -0.67
N SER A 177 0.53 -6.57 0.17
CA SER A 177 0.67 -6.71 1.63
C SER A 177 0.79 -8.19 2.02
N LEU A 178 -0.04 -9.07 1.45
CA LEU A 178 0.07 -10.52 1.67
C LEU A 178 1.45 -11.07 1.23
N ALA A 179 1.98 -10.61 0.10
CA ALA A 179 3.30 -11.00 -0.38
C ALA A 179 4.41 -10.57 0.59
N ILE A 180 4.35 -9.34 1.10
CA ILE A 180 5.29 -8.84 2.12
C ILE A 180 5.17 -9.65 3.41
N PHE A 181 3.97 -9.99 3.87
CA PHE A 181 3.79 -10.78 5.08
C PHE A 181 4.40 -12.18 4.95
N HIS A 182 4.13 -12.87 3.83
CA HIS A 182 4.78 -14.15 3.55
C HIS A 182 6.30 -14.04 3.50
N TRP A 183 6.83 -13.02 2.82
CA TRP A 183 8.27 -12.77 2.78
C TRP A 183 8.85 -12.51 4.18
N CYS A 184 8.19 -11.69 4.98
CA CYS A 184 8.59 -11.42 6.35
C CYS A 184 8.68 -12.69 7.19
N GLU A 185 7.68 -13.56 7.11
CA GLU A 185 7.71 -14.85 7.84
C GLU A 185 8.89 -15.71 7.41
N ARG A 186 9.17 -15.81 6.10
CA ARG A 186 10.32 -16.57 5.57
C ARG A 186 11.66 -16.00 6.05
N MET A 187 11.74 -14.68 6.20
CA MET A 187 12.95 -13.99 6.69
C MET A 187 13.08 -13.96 8.23
N GLY A 188 12.10 -14.51 8.95
CA GLY A 188 12.04 -14.50 10.40
C GLY A 188 11.72 -13.13 11.01
N PHE A 189 11.08 -12.24 10.25
CA PHE A 189 10.50 -11.01 10.78
C PHE A 189 9.16 -11.31 11.45
N GLY A 190 9.01 -10.91 12.71
CA GLY A 190 7.83 -11.23 13.50
C GLY A 190 7.99 -10.87 14.98
N PRO A 191 6.89 -10.57 15.70
CA PRO A 191 5.50 -10.53 15.22
C PRO A 191 5.26 -9.39 14.20
N LEU A 192 4.32 -9.60 13.28
CA LEU A 192 3.98 -8.65 12.22
C LEU A 192 2.80 -7.77 12.64
N GLY A 193 2.80 -6.52 12.19
CA GLY A 193 1.67 -5.59 12.30
C GLY A 193 1.46 -4.81 11.00
N ILE A 194 0.32 -4.11 10.91
CA ILE A 194 0.02 -3.25 9.76
C ILE A 194 -0.67 -1.95 10.20
N THR A 195 -0.30 -0.85 9.57
CA THR A 195 -0.86 0.49 9.81
C THR A 195 -0.97 1.28 8.50
N GLY A 196 -1.72 2.37 8.55
CA GLY A 196 -1.79 3.37 7.50
C GLY A 196 -2.65 4.55 7.93
N ILE A 197 -2.53 5.67 7.21
CA ILE A 197 -3.28 6.90 7.50
C ILE A 197 -4.25 7.18 6.34
N SER A 198 -5.50 7.53 6.65
CA SER A 198 -6.53 7.89 5.66
C SER A 198 -6.77 6.76 4.66
N MET A 199 -6.54 6.98 3.36
CA MET A 199 -6.57 5.92 2.34
C MET A 199 -5.70 4.71 2.76
N GLY A 200 -4.51 4.96 3.32
CA GLY A 200 -3.63 3.90 3.80
C GLY A 200 -4.24 3.10 4.95
N GLY A 201 -4.98 3.75 5.85
CA GLY A 201 -5.69 3.09 6.95
C GLY A 201 -6.86 2.22 6.46
N HIS A 202 -7.57 2.69 5.43
CA HIS A 202 -8.59 1.90 4.75
C HIS A 202 -7.97 0.65 4.11
N MET A 203 -6.89 0.82 3.37
CA MET A 203 -6.19 -0.30 2.74
C MET A 203 -5.56 -1.25 3.75
N ALA A 204 -5.06 -0.74 4.88
CA ALA A 204 -4.50 -1.58 5.94
C ALA A 204 -5.57 -2.50 6.52
N SER A 205 -6.80 -1.98 6.67
CA SER A 205 -7.94 -2.77 7.13
C SER A 205 -8.33 -3.87 6.14
N LEU A 206 -8.33 -3.56 4.84
CA LEU A 206 -8.59 -4.55 3.78
C LEU A 206 -7.50 -5.62 3.69
N ALA A 207 -6.23 -5.25 3.82
CA ALA A 207 -5.12 -6.20 3.81
C ALA A 207 -5.15 -7.10 5.06
N ALA A 208 -5.31 -6.53 6.25
CA ALA A 208 -5.35 -7.26 7.51
C ALA A 208 -6.48 -8.31 7.54
N THR A 209 -7.67 -7.96 7.03
CA THR A 209 -8.82 -8.89 6.99
C THR A 209 -8.65 -10.04 6.01
N ASN A 210 -7.74 -9.93 5.04
CA ASN A 210 -7.42 -10.99 4.08
C ASN A 210 -6.20 -11.83 4.49
N TRP A 211 -5.47 -11.45 5.54
CA TRP A 211 -4.39 -12.25 6.10
C TRP A 211 -4.94 -13.41 6.95
N HIS A 212 -4.27 -14.55 6.90
CA HIS A 212 -4.78 -15.80 7.47
C HIS A 212 -4.37 -16.04 8.95
N LYS A 213 -3.45 -15.23 9.49
CA LYS A 213 -2.97 -15.30 10.88
C LYS A 213 -3.36 -14.04 11.66
N PRO A 214 -3.38 -14.08 13.01
CA PRO A 214 -3.57 -12.88 13.81
C PRO A 214 -2.54 -11.80 13.46
N ILE A 215 -3.01 -10.58 13.21
CA ILE A 215 -2.16 -9.42 12.91
C ILE A 215 -2.72 -8.17 13.60
N PRO A 216 -1.93 -7.46 14.42
CA PRO A 216 -2.31 -6.15 14.93
C PRO A 216 -2.53 -5.16 13.79
N LEU A 217 -3.65 -4.47 13.82
CA LEU A 217 -4.05 -3.45 12.86
C LEU A 217 -4.21 -2.11 13.60
N VAL A 218 -3.51 -1.07 13.14
CA VAL A 218 -3.65 0.30 13.64
C VAL A 218 -4.06 1.23 12.48
N PRO A 219 -5.36 1.33 12.16
CA PRO A 219 -5.83 2.09 11.00
C PRO A 219 -6.17 3.52 11.41
N CYS A 220 -5.29 4.48 11.14
CA CYS A 220 -5.45 5.86 11.56
C CYS A 220 -6.27 6.68 10.55
N LEU A 221 -7.22 7.49 11.03
CA LEU A 221 -8.10 8.33 10.19
C LEU A 221 -8.77 7.54 9.04
N SER A 222 -9.03 6.26 9.28
CA SER A 222 -9.61 5.33 8.31
C SER A 222 -11.13 5.48 8.26
N TRP A 223 -11.72 5.26 7.09
CA TRP A 223 -13.17 5.20 6.91
C TRP A 223 -13.58 3.87 6.27
N SER A 224 -14.84 3.49 6.43
CA SER A 224 -15.36 2.23 5.89
C SER A 224 -15.58 2.26 4.37
N THR A 225 -15.66 3.45 3.76
CA THR A 225 -15.93 3.62 2.33
C THR A 225 -15.33 4.90 1.75
N ALA A 226 -14.88 4.85 0.50
CA ALA A 226 -14.44 6.03 -0.24
C ALA A 226 -15.58 6.77 -0.97
N SER A 227 -16.81 6.21 -0.99
CA SER A 227 -17.92 6.74 -1.81
C SER A 227 -18.20 8.22 -1.53
N GLY A 228 -18.30 8.62 -0.26
CA GLY A 228 -18.60 10.00 0.12
C GLY A 228 -17.58 11.03 -0.37
N VAL A 229 -16.35 10.60 -0.68
CA VAL A 229 -15.31 11.48 -1.22
C VAL A 229 -15.49 11.73 -2.73
N PHE A 230 -16.03 10.76 -3.46
CA PHE A 230 -16.06 10.79 -4.93
C PHE A 230 -17.45 10.95 -5.54
N THR A 231 -18.52 10.79 -4.75
CA THR A 231 -19.91 10.82 -5.24
C THR A 231 -20.75 11.96 -4.65
N GLN A 232 -20.11 12.95 -4.00
CA GLN A 232 -20.78 14.11 -3.38
C GLN A 232 -20.52 15.41 -4.14
#